data_AF-A0A840C2Z9-F1
#
_entry.id   AF-A0A840C2Z9-F1
#
_cell.length_a   1.000
_cell.length_b   1.000
_cell.length_c   1.000
_cell.angle_alpha   90.00
_cell.angle_beta   90.00
_cell.angle_gamma   90.00
#
_symmetry.space_group_name_H-M   'P 1'
#
loop_
_entity.id
_entity.type
_entity.pdbx_description
1 polymer ?
#
loop_
_entity_poly.entity_id
_entity_poly.type
_entity_poly.pdbx_seq_one_letter_code
_entity_poly.pdbx_strand_id
1 'polypeptide(L)'
;MAIITKSDKLETTGEFNQTKMVSEQYVLLRIIHETNSYTLMTATAKEDDGSYIAFPDLNKLVAAAENVLGRGERCTDNWGRPYFICKEIDHPRGIRDLANRIAELLDLPPVNAPWADEEMRDIYDEFSVSEDGEPAYLSDGVYVSSRGRLED
;
A
#
# COMPACT_ATOMS: atom_id res chain seq x y z
N MET A 1 11.04 7.67 10.82
CA MET A 1 10.88 8.00 9.39
C MET A 1 9.74 7.16 8.86
N ALA A 2 8.80 7.73 8.10
CA ALA A 2 7.71 6.95 7.52
C ALA A 2 8.08 6.48 6.11
N ILE A 3 7.72 5.24 5.78
CA ILE A 3 8.08 4.56 4.53
C ILE A 3 6.97 3.61 4.10
N ILE A 4 6.90 3.31 2.80
CA ILE A 4 6.18 2.15 2.27
C ILE A 4 7.21 1.13 1.81
N THR A 5 7.12 -0.11 2.28
CA THR A 5 8.11 -1.15 2.01
C THR A 5 7.47 -2.54 1.91
N LYS A 6 8.19 -3.53 1.40
CA LYS A 6 7.70 -4.92 1.29
C LYS A 6 7.34 -5.47 2.69
N SER A 7 6.29 -6.28 2.75
CA SER A 7 5.83 -6.96 3.96
C SER A 7 6.23 -8.43 3.92
N ASP A 8 6.92 -8.90 4.97
CA ASP A 8 7.40 -10.30 5.07
C ASP A 8 6.36 -11.25 5.66
N LYS A 9 5.24 -10.72 6.18
CA LYS A 9 4.25 -11.47 6.96
C LYS A 9 3.51 -12.59 6.20
N LEU A 10 3.58 -12.59 4.87
CA LEU A 10 2.83 -13.52 4.02
C LEU A 10 3.63 -13.91 2.76
N GLU A 11 4.90 -14.32 2.91
CA GLU A 11 5.57 -15.10 1.84
C GLU A 11 5.04 -16.55 1.73
N THR A 12 3.86 -16.82 2.27
CA THR A 12 3.22 -18.13 2.24
C THR A 12 2.33 -18.27 1.01
N THR A 13 2.87 -19.00 0.03
CA THR A 13 2.12 -19.76 -0.99
C THR A 13 1.22 -18.93 -1.91
N GLY A 14 1.82 -18.23 -2.88
CA GLY A 14 1.17 -17.85 -4.13
C GLY A 14 0.53 -16.46 -4.19
N GLU A 15 0.97 -15.71 -5.19
CA GLU A 15 0.24 -14.64 -5.90
C GLU A 15 -0.06 -13.28 -5.25
N PHE A 16 0.11 -13.05 -3.95
CA PHE A 16 -0.14 -11.71 -3.38
C PHE A 16 1.14 -11.00 -2.93
N ASN A 17 1.67 -10.12 -3.79
CA ASN A 17 2.70 -9.16 -3.39
C ASN A 17 2.09 -8.19 -2.35
N GLN A 18 2.80 -7.92 -1.26
CA GLN A 18 2.29 -7.07 -0.19
C GLN A 18 3.33 -6.07 0.24
N THR A 19 2.86 -4.86 0.49
CA THR A 19 3.64 -3.78 1.06
C THR A 19 2.95 -3.25 2.30
N LYS A 20 3.70 -2.58 3.15
CA LYS A 20 3.23 -1.98 4.40
C LYS A 20 3.65 -0.54 4.45
N MET A 21 2.74 0.31 4.92
CA MET A 21 3.07 1.67 5.30
C MET A 21 3.37 1.71 6.79
N VAL A 22 4.55 2.22 7.10
CA VAL A 22 5.04 2.41 8.46
C VAL A 22 5.23 3.90 8.68
N SER A 23 4.84 4.38 9.86
CA SER A 23 5.33 5.65 10.40
C SER A 23 5.91 5.42 11.79
N GLU A 24 7.12 5.94 12.00
CA GLU A 24 7.96 5.63 13.17
C GLU A 24 8.20 4.12 13.32
N GLN A 25 7.62 3.50 14.35
CA GLN A 25 7.68 2.05 14.60
C GLN A 25 6.33 1.36 14.33
N TYR A 26 5.31 2.11 13.91
CA TYR A 26 3.95 1.64 13.78
C TYR A 26 3.63 1.29 12.34
N VAL A 27 3.15 0.07 12.12
CA VAL A 27 2.48 -0.27 10.87
C VAL A 27 1.07 0.31 10.92
N LEU A 28 0.75 1.16 9.94
CA LEU A 28 -0.57 1.77 9.83
C LEU A 28 -1.42 1.02 8.81
N LEU A 29 -0.85 0.75 7.63
CA LEU A 29 -1.55 0.10 6.53
C LEU A 29 -0.77 -1.09 5.99
N ARG A 30 -1.52 -2.08 5.54
CA ARG A 30 -1.09 -3.09 4.56
C ARG A 30 -1.71 -2.74 3.22
N ILE A 31 -0.92 -2.92 2.19
CA ILE A 31 -1.26 -2.66 0.81
C ILE A 31 -1.08 -4.00 0.10
N ILE A 32 -2.20 -4.64 -0.24
CA ILE A 32 -2.23 -5.89 -0.98
C ILE A 32 -2.31 -5.55 -2.46
N HIS A 33 -1.42 -6.16 -3.22
CA HIS A 33 -1.34 -5.99 -4.66
C HIS A 33 -2.24 -7.02 -5.32
N GLU A 34 -3.33 -6.58 -5.93
CA GLU A 34 -4.19 -7.42 -6.77
C GLU A 34 -3.69 -7.38 -8.23
N THR A 35 -4.27 -8.19 -9.11
CA THR A 35 -4.01 -8.11 -10.56
C THR A 35 -4.29 -6.71 -11.08
N ASN A 36 -5.50 -6.21 -10.80
CA ASN A 36 -6.05 -4.97 -11.36
C ASN A 36 -6.38 -3.87 -10.34
N SER A 37 -5.86 -3.95 -9.12
CA SER A 37 -6.00 -2.88 -8.13
C SER A 37 -5.06 -3.07 -6.94
N TYR A 38 -5.19 -2.19 -5.96
CA TYR A 38 -4.67 -2.36 -4.62
C TYR A 38 -5.82 -2.44 -3.62
N THR A 39 -5.59 -3.23 -2.58
CA THR A 39 -6.45 -3.28 -1.40
C THR A 39 -5.68 -2.70 -0.21
N LEU A 40 -6.22 -1.66 0.41
CA LEU A 40 -5.68 -1.09 1.65
C LEU A 40 -6.38 -1.70 2.86
N MET A 41 -5.61 -2.08 3.87
CA MET A 41 -6.10 -2.60 5.13
C MET A 41 -5.37 -1.97 6.30
N THR A 42 -6.06 -1.56 7.37
CA THR A 42 -5.37 -1.13 8.59
C THR A 42 -4.69 -2.30 9.28
N ALA A 43 -3.46 -2.12 9.77
CA ALA A 43 -2.71 -3.19 10.41
C ALA A 43 -3.27 -3.52 11.81
N THR A 44 -3.51 -4.82 12.08
CA THR A 44 -4.04 -5.30 13.37
C THR A 44 -3.00 -5.97 14.27
N ALA A 45 -1.80 -6.23 13.72
CA ALA A 45 -0.79 -7.01 14.40
C ALA A 45 0.62 -6.60 13.93
N LYS A 46 1.59 -6.81 14.83
CA LYS A 46 3.01 -6.62 14.58
C LYS A 46 3.52 -7.45 13.40
N GLU A 47 4.67 -7.09 12.87
CA GLU A 47 5.37 -7.87 11.87
C GLU A 47 6.08 -9.07 12.50
N ASP A 48 6.29 -10.13 11.73
CA ASP A 48 6.84 -11.40 12.24
C ASP A 48 8.34 -11.30 12.54
N ASP A 49 9.03 -10.37 11.90
CA ASP A 49 10.44 -10.02 12.11
C ASP A 49 10.67 -9.15 13.38
N GLY A 50 9.60 -8.69 14.02
CA GLY A 50 9.66 -7.83 15.21
C GLY A 50 10.12 -6.40 14.95
N SER A 51 10.32 -6.00 13.69
CA SER A 51 10.83 -4.67 13.33
C SER A 51 9.79 -3.56 13.53
N TYR A 52 8.51 -3.91 13.42
CA TYR A 52 7.39 -2.97 13.57
C TYR A 52 6.26 -3.55 14.42
N ILE A 53 5.57 -2.65 15.11
CA ILE A 53 4.43 -2.98 15.97
C ILE A 53 3.12 -2.45 15.39
N ALA A 54 2.01 -3.05 15.82
CA ALA A 54 0.70 -2.51 15.51
C ALA A 54 0.51 -1.16 16.20
N PHE A 55 -0.26 -0.27 15.59
CA PHE A 55 -0.64 0.99 16.22
C PHE A 55 -1.42 0.73 17.53
N PRO A 56 -1.11 1.41 18.66
CA PRO A 56 -1.66 1.05 19.97
C PRO A 56 -3.19 1.19 20.08
N ASP A 57 -3.76 2.19 19.41
CA ASP A 57 -5.20 2.44 19.40
C ASP A 57 -5.80 2.10 18.04
N LEU A 58 -6.15 0.82 17.86
CA LEU A 58 -6.73 0.31 16.62
C LEU A 58 -8.06 0.98 16.26
N ASN A 59 -8.85 1.43 17.25
CA ASN A 59 -10.10 2.14 16.96
C ASN A 59 -9.82 3.51 16.38
N LYS A 60 -8.81 4.22 16.90
CA LYS A 60 -8.37 5.51 16.34
C LYS A 60 -7.80 5.34 14.94
N LEU A 61 -6.99 4.31 14.69
CA LEU A 61 -6.48 4.00 13.34
C LEU A 61 -7.61 3.69 12.35
N VAL A 62 -8.57 2.86 12.74
CA VAL A 62 -9.75 2.54 11.92
C VAL A 62 -10.59 3.78 11.63
N ALA A 63 -10.85 4.62 12.63
CA ALA A 63 -11.60 5.86 12.45
C ALA A 63 -10.88 6.86 11.52
N ALA A 64 -9.55 6.96 11.63
CA ALA A 64 -8.75 7.78 10.72
C ALA A 64 -8.81 7.25 9.28
N ALA A 65 -8.71 5.93 9.09
CA ALA A 65 -8.83 5.29 7.78
C ALA A 65 -10.23 5.47 7.18
N GLU A 66 -11.29 5.27 7.96
CA GLU A 66 -12.69 5.49 7.58
C GLU A 66 -12.89 6.94 7.08
N ASN A 67 -12.35 7.92 7.81
CA ASN A 67 -12.44 9.34 7.44
C ASN A 67 -11.73 9.65 6.11
N VAL A 68 -10.50 9.16 5.95
CA VAL A 68 -9.66 9.50 4.81
C VAL A 68 -10.10 8.78 3.53
N LEU A 69 -10.44 7.50 3.64
CA LEU A 69 -10.81 6.66 2.50
C LEU A 69 -12.23 6.92 2.02
N GLY A 70 -13.15 7.31 2.93
CA GLY A 70 -14.54 7.66 2.61
C GLY A 70 -15.40 6.51 2.06
N ARG A 71 -14.80 5.34 1.82
CA ARG A 71 -15.42 4.08 1.38
C ARG A 71 -14.64 2.90 1.94
N GLY A 72 -15.30 1.75 2.03
CA GLY A 72 -14.70 0.52 2.53
C GLY A 72 -15.57 -0.14 3.60
N GLU A 73 -15.00 -1.12 4.27
CA GLU A 73 -15.71 -1.95 5.25
C GLU A 73 -14.92 -2.01 6.55
N ARG A 74 -15.64 -1.88 7.66
CA ARG A 74 -15.12 -2.19 8.99
C ARG A 74 -15.29 -3.68 9.25
N CYS A 75 -14.22 -4.33 9.64
CA CYS A 75 -14.15 -5.76 9.87
C CYS A 75 -13.46 -6.06 11.20
N THR A 76 -13.45 -7.34 11.56
CA THR A 76 -12.82 -7.85 12.77
C THR A 76 -11.95 -9.04 12.42
N ASP A 77 -10.72 -9.09 12.93
CA ASP A 77 -9.83 -10.24 12.71
C ASP A 77 -10.23 -11.45 13.57
N ASN A 78 -9.54 -12.57 13.38
CA ASN A 78 -9.80 -13.82 14.12
C ASN A 78 -9.59 -13.70 15.65
N TRP A 79 -8.98 -12.61 16.13
CA TRP A 79 -8.75 -12.32 17.54
C TRP A 79 -9.63 -11.17 18.07
N GLY A 80 -10.66 -10.76 17.32
CA GLY A 80 -11.58 -9.73 17.77
C GLY A 80 -11.09 -8.29 17.57
N ARG A 81 -9.99 -8.06 16.83
CA ARG A 81 -9.41 -6.73 16.65
C ARG A 81 -10.03 -6.02 15.44
N PRO A 82 -10.43 -4.74 15.58
CA PRO A 82 -11.04 -4.03 14.46
C PRO A 82 -9.99 -3.69 13.40
N TYR A 83 -10.42 -3.75 12.14
CA TYR A 83 -9.68 -3.19 11.02
C TYR A 83 -10.62 -2.59 9.98
N PHE A 84 -10.08 -1.73 9.13
CA PHE A 84 -10.77 -1.17 7.98
C PHE A 84 -10.13 -1.68 6.70
N ILE A 85 -10.94 -2.03 5.70
CA ILE A 85 -10.49 -2.49 4.38
C ILE A 85 -11.14 -1.65 3.29
N CYS A 86 -10.33 -1.16 2.34
CA CYS A 86 -10.77 -0.47 1.15
C CYS A 86 -10.16 -1.14 -0.07
N LYS A 87 -11.00 -1.63 -0.98
CA LYS A 87 -10.60 -2.32 -2.21
C LYS A 87 -10.58 -1.36 -3.39
N GLU A 88 -10.09 -1.85 -4.53
CA GLU A 88 -10.19 -1.19 -5.83
C GLU A 88 -9.54 0.21 -5.84
N ILE A 89 -8.37 0.34 -5.22
CA ILE A 89 -7.53 1.53 -5.41
C ILE A 89 -6.70 1.31 -6.66
N ASP A 90 -6.74 2.27 -7.58
CA ASP A 90 -6.21 2.14 -8.94
C ASP A 90 -4.81 2.72 -9.10
N HIS A 91 -4.44 3.74 -8.30
CA HIS A 91 -3.19 4.47 -8.48
C HIS A 91 -2.25 4.45 -7.25
N PRO A 92 -0.97 4.06 -7.41
CA PRO A 92 -0.02 3.95 -6.29
C PRO A 92 0.35 5.30 -5.66
N ARG A 93 0.42 6.39 -6.43
CA ARG A 93 0.55 7.76 -5.87
C ARG A 93 -0.60 8.11 -4.91
N GLY A 94 -1.83 7.74 -5.28
CA GLY A 94 -3.02 7.95 -4.43
C GLY A 94 -2.92 7.21 -3.10
N ILE A 95 -2.27 6.03 -3.07
CA ILE A 95 -2.02 5.29 -1.83
C ILE A 95 -1.12 6.07 -0.87
N ARG A 96 -0.03 6.68 -1.37
CA ARG A 96 0.86 7.50 -0.53
C ARG A 96 0.13 8.72 0.02
N ASP A 97 -0.67 9.40 -0.79
CA ASP A 97 -1.46 10.56 -0.34
C ASP A 97 -2.49 10.18 0.73
N LEU A 98 -3.20 9.06 0.53
CA LEU A 98 -4.15 8.53 1.52
C LEU A 98 -3.42 8.13 2.82
N ALA A 99 -2.29 7.45 2.71
CA ALA A 99 -1.51 7.06 3.88
C ALA A 99 -0.98 8.26 4.67
N ASN A 100 -0.54 9.31 3.98
CA ASN A 100 -0.08 10.55 4.61
C ASN A 100 -1.19 11.29 5.34
N ARG A 101 -2.40 11.35 4.77
CA ARG A 101 -3.58 11.91 5.44
C ARG A 101 -3.97 11.11 6.68
N ILE A 102 -3.85 9.78 6.66
CA ILE A 102 -4.07 8.94 7.84
C ILE A 102 -3.01 9.22 8.91
N ALA A 103 -1.73 9.30 8.53
CA ALA A 103 -0.64 9.64 9.45
C ALA A 103 -0.86 11.01 10.11
N GLU A 104 -1.28 12.02 9.34
CA GLU A 104 -1.61 13.35 9.83
C GLU A 104 -2.71 13.33 10.90
N LEU A 105 -3.82 12.61 10.67
CA LEU A 105 -4.89 12.45 11.67
C LEU A 105 -4.44 11.73 12.94
N LEU A 106 -3.36 10.96 12.86
CA LEU A 106 -2.76 10.25 13.99
C LEU A 106 -1.62 11.02 14.65
N ASP A 107 -1.29 12.22 14.17
CA ASP A 107 -0.14 13.03 14.61
C ASP A 107 1.20 12.30 14.42
N LEU A 108 1.31 11.60 13.29
CA LEU A 108 2.50 10.83 12.91
C LEU A 108 3.21 11.45 11.70
N PRO A 109 4.54 11.28 11.59
CA PRO A 109 5.29 11.74 10.43
C PRO A 109 4.76 11.16 9.09
N PRO A 110 4.76 11.95 8.01
CA PRO A 110 4.34 11.49 6.69
C PRO A 110 5.46 10.74 5.95
N VAL A 111 5.06 9.95 4.95
CA VAL A 111 5.93 9.32 3.94
C VAL A 111 6.31 10.38 2.91
N ASN A 112 7.58 10.76 2.90
CA ASN A 112 8.10 11.81 2.03
C ASN A 112 8.68 11.28 0.71
N ALA A 113 9.11 10.03 0.68
CA ALA A 113 9.70 9.42 -0.51
C ALA A 113 8.65 8.62 -1.30
N PRO A 114 8.70 8.66 -2.64
CA PRO A 114 8.03 7.67 -3.47
C PRO A 114 8.46 6.25 -3.10
N TRP A 115 7.62 5.29 -3.44
CA TRP A 115 7.84 3.86 -3.24
C TRP A 115 7.88 3.17 -4.59
N ALA A 116 8.40 1.93 -4.64
CA ALA A 116 8.72 1.25 -5.88
C ALA A 116 7.59 1.28 -6.93
N ASP A 117 6.35 0.98 -6.53
CA ASP A 117 5.21 1.00 -7.46
C ASP A 117 4.86 2.40 -7.98
N GLU A 118 5.03 3.45 -7.16
CA GLU A 118 4.86 4.83 -7.63
C GLU A 118 5.95 5.22 -8.62
N GLU A 119 7.21 4.90 -8.32
CA GLU A 119 8.34 5.20 -9.20
C GLU A 119 8.21 4.47 -10.55
N MET A 120 7.83 3.19 -10.52
CA MET A 120 7.67 2.42 -11.73
C MET A 120 6.44 2.83 -12.54
N ARG A 121 5.37 3.29 -11.88
CA ARG A 121 4.23 3.89 -12.58
C ARG A 121 4.61 5.21 -13.24
N ASP A 122 5.42 6.03 -12.59
CA ASP A 122 5.94 7.26 -13.17
C ASP A 122 6.81 6.97 -14.41
N ILE A 123 7.64 5.90 -14.37
CA ILE A 123 8.38 5.42 -15.55
C ILE A 123 7.41 5.02 -16.67
N TYR A 124 6.36 4.24 -16.38
CA TYR A 124 5.37 3.90 -17.40
C TYR A 124 4.74 5.15 -18.04
N ASP A 125 4.32 6.11 -17.22
CA ASP A 125 3.67 7.33 -17.70
C ASP A 125 4.63 8.18 -18.56
N GLU A 126 5.95 8.10 -18.32
CA GLU A 126 6.97 8.78 -19.14
C GLU A 126 7.26 8.07 -20.47
N PHE A 127 7.29 6.73 -20.49
CA PHE A 127 7.73 5.96 -21.65
C PHE A 127 6.58 5.34 -22.47
N SER A 128 5.34 5.37 -21.98
CA SER A 128 4.19 4.88 -22.73
C SER A 128 3.94 5.74 -23.97
N VAL A 129 3.84 5.09 -25.13
CA VAL A 129 3.66 5.75 -26.44
C VAL A 129 2.18 5.78 -26.85
N SER A 130 1.32 4.98 -26.20
CA SER A 130 -0.11 4.84 -26.49
C SER A 130 -0.96 4.95 -25.22
N GLU A 131 -2.19 5.47 -25.37
CA GLU A 131 -3.20 5.53 -24.30
C GLU A 131 -3.92 4.19 -24.09
N ASP A 132 -3.57 3.16 -24.87
CA ASP A 132 -4.26 1.87 -24.92
C ASP A 132 -3.88 0.94 -23.75
N GLY A 133 -2.97 1.37 -22.87
CA GLY A 133 -2.53 0.60 -21.71
C GLY A 133 -1.48 -0.47 -22.04
N GLU A 134 -0.96 -0.49 -23.26
CA GLU A 134 0.10 -1.40 -23.71
C GLU A 134 1.37 -1.20 -22.86
N PRO A 135 2.12 -2.28 -22.56
CA PRO A 135 3.39 -2.17 -21.83
C PRO A 135 4.38 -1.26 -22.54
N ALA A 136 5.05 -0.39 -21.78
CA ALA A 136 6.10 0.47 -22.28
C ALA A 136 7.43 -0.31 -22.32
N TYR A 137 8.09 -0.32 -23.47
CA TYR A 137 9.39 -0.96 -23.62
C TYR A 137 10.49 -0.09 -23.00
N LEU A 138 11.31 -0.69 -22.13
CA LEU A 138 12.45 -0.01 -21.52
C LEU A 138 13.75 -0.30 -22.28
N SER A 139 14.24 -1.55 -22.22
CA SER A 139 15.45 -2.03 -22.90
C SER A 139 15.61 -3.54 -22.69
N ASP A 140 16.38 -4.22 -23.56
CA ASP A 140 16.77 -5.63 -23.41
C ASP A 140 15.62 -6.64 -23.24
N GLY A 141 14.48 -6.37 -23.89
CA GLY A 141 13.29 -7.22 -23.76
C GLY A 141 12.48 -6.98 -22.49
N VAL A 142 12.86 -6.00 -21.66
CA VAL A 142 12.13 -5.64 -20.45
C VAL A 142 11.04 -4.62 -20.77
N TYR A 143 9.84 -4.89 -20.28
CA TYR A 143 8.68 -4.03 -20.40
C TYR A 143 8.22 -3.58 -19.02
N VAL A 144 7.66 -2.38 -18.93
CA VAL A 144 6.91 -1.92 -17.78
C VAL A 144 5.44 -1.83 -18.17
N SER A 145 4.60 -2.59 -17.47
CA SER A 145 3.16 -2.52 -17.64
C SER A 145 2.63 -1.15 -17.25
N SER A 146 1.40 -0.85 -17.65
CA SER A 146 0.68 0.35 -17.19
C SER A 146 0.62 0.49 -15.67
N ARG A 147 0.94 -0.54 -14.90
CA ARG A 147 0.87 -0.52 -13.44
C ARG A 147 2.21 -0.28 -12.76
N GLY A 148 3.27 -0.04 -13.53
CA GLY A 148 4.61 0.02 -12.97
C GLY A 148 5.15 -1.35 -12.55
N ARG A 149 4.69 -2.44 -13.19
CA ARG A 149 5.29 -3.78 -12.96
C ARG A 149 6.18 -4.16 -14.13
N LEU A 150 7.32 -4.75 -13.82
CA LEU A 150 8.22 -5.33 -14.81
C LEU A 150 7.64 -6.62 -15.39
N GLU A 151 7.72 -6.75 -16.71
CA GLU A 151 7.37 -7.93 -17.48
C GLU A 151 8.57 -8.30 -18.37
N ASP A 152 8.92 -9.59 -18.40
CA ASP A 152 10.02 -10.18 -19.19
C ASP A 152 9.48 -10.94 -20.42
#